data_AF-A0A8J8PHB5-F1
#
_entry.id   AF-A0A8J8PHB5-F1
#
_cell.length_a   1.000
_cell.length_b   1.000
_cell.length_c   1.000
_cell.angle_alpha   90.00
_cell.angle_beta   90.00
_cell.angle_gamma   90.00
#
_symmetry.space_group_name_H-M   'P 1'
#
loop_
_entity.id
_entity.type
_entity.pdbx_description
1 polymer ?
#
loop_
_entity_poly.entity_id
_entity_poly.type
_entity_poly.pdbx_seq_one_letter_code
_entity_poly.pdbx_strand_id
1 'polypeptide(L)'
;MAKVTIYDDQNQVVGEVDPVYNLDIWDEESQSFNAGNPEVHLGITKLSCNYVLIMSEEGDAYGRVITALDAAEAIMDSGHLELFETDFSELIEAAKNLSVEEIVLKKRIISHGHYGKNWAIVLSKSDLNQMNLKIGDYIDITRNDVQEPVILTKRITDVQGRTSSEIRLSKQDLEKLGLQAGDLAEFRIKQNIF
;
A
#
# COMPACT_ATOMS: atom_id res chain seq x y z
N MET A 1 -4.55 26.23 24.32
CA MET A 1 -5.31 25.62 23.21
C MET A 1 -6.55 24.98 23.78
N ALA A 2 -7.67 24.99 23.06
CA ALA A 2 -8.85 24.22 23.47
C ALA A 2 -8.55 22.73 23.32
N LYS A 3 -9.11 21.90 24.22
CA LYS A 3 -9.00 20.45 24.10
C LYS A 3 -9.92 19.94 23.01
N VAL A 4 -9.54 18.82 22.41
CA VAL A 4 -10.34 18.12 21.39
C VAL A 4 -11.23 17.10 22.08
N THR A 5 -12.55 17.17 21.84
CA THR A 5 -13.52 16.20 22.36
C THR A 5 -13.46 14.91 21.54
N ILE A 6 -13.39 13.77 22.23
CA ILE A 6 -13.27 12.45 21.62
C ILE A 6 -14.60 11.69 21.69
N TYR A 7 -15.02 11.17 20.55
CA TYR A 7 -16.24 10.40 20.37
C TYR A 7 -15.93 8.93 20.09
N ASP A 8 -16.72 8.03 20.64
CA ASP A 8 -16.72 6.61 20.24
C ASP A 8 -17.52 6.35 18.96
N ASP A 9 -17.66 5.09 18.59
CA ASP A 9 -18.45 4.62 17.45
C ASP A 9 -19.95 4.86 17.59
N GLN A 10 -20.44 5.09 18.80
CA GLN A 10 -21.84 5.44 19.12
C GLN A 10 -22.06 6.95 19.23
N ASN A 11 -21.05 7.76 18.88
CA ASN A 11 -21.06 9.21 18.96
C ASN A 11 -21.22 9.74 20.41
N GLN A 12 -20.79 8.95 21.41
CA GLN A 12 -20.76 9.35 22.81
C GLN A 12 -19.40 9.95 23.16
N VAL A 13 -19.40 10.98 24.00
CA VAL A 13 -18.17 11.59 24.50
C VAL A 13 -17.47 10.63 25.46
N VAL A 14 -16.26 10.21 25.10
CA VAL A 14 -15.44 9.28 25.90
C VAL A 14 -14.22 9.94 26.54
N GLY A 15 -13.92 11.19 26.17
CA GLY A 15 -12.88 11.97 26.82
C GLY A 15 -12.45 13.19 26.01
N GLU A 16 -11.32 13.76 26.43
CA GLU A 16 -10.70 14.91 25.78
C GLU A 16 -9.18 14.71 25.70
N VAL A 17 -8.57 15.15 24.61
CA VAL A 17 -7.11 15.12 24.39
C VAL A 17 -6.59 16.50 24.00
N ASP A 18 -5.28 16.68 24.12
CA ASP A 18 -4.62 17.86 23.54
C ASP A 18 -4.63 17.75 22.01
N PRO A 19 -4.79 18.88 21.28
CA PRO A 19 -4.72 18.86 19.83
C PRO A 19 -3.33 18.43 19.36
N VAL A 20 -3.30 17.54 18.36
CA VAL A 20 -2.09 17.03 17.72
C VAL A 20 -2.35 17.03 16.21
N TYR A 21 -1.33 17.40 15.43
CA TYR A 21 -1.38 17.50 13.97
C TYR A 21 -0.17 16.81 13.32
N ASN A 22 0.26 15.69 13.91
CA ASN A 22 1.44 14.93 13.51
C ASN A 22 1.26 14.13 12.22
N LEU A 23 0.07 14.17 11.61
CA LEU A 23 -0.21 13.57 10.30
C LEU A 23 -0.30 14.63 9.19
N ASP A 24 -0.05 15.91 9.51
CA ASP A 24 -0.06 16.97 8.50
C ASP A 24 1.19 16.93 7.62
N ILE A 25 0.96 16.95 6.31
CA ILE A 25 2.00 17.07 5.29
C ILE A 25 2.23 18.53 4.91
N TRP A 26 3.45 18.85 4.48
CA TRP A 26 3.75 20.18 3.94
C TRP A 26 3.21 20.33 2.52
N ASP A 27 2.32 21.29 2.31
CA ASP A 27 1.80 21.67 1.01
C ASP A 27 2.61 22.86 0.45
N GLU A 28 3.29 22.61 -0.68
CA GLU A 28 4.12 23.64 -1.34
C GLU A 28 3.29 24.76 -1.99
N GLU A 29 2.05 24.49 -2.40
CA GLU A 29 1.17 25.47 -3.06
C GLU A 29 0.59 26.45 -2.05
N SER A 30 0.07 25.94 -0.92
CA SER A 30 -0.45 26.78 0.17
C SER A 30 0.63 27.30 1.12
N GLN A 31 1.85 26.74 1.06
CA GLN A 31 2.95 26.98 2.00
C GLN A 31 2.53 26.76 3.47
N SER A 32 1.77 25.70 3.73
CA SER A 32 1.29 25.34 5.06
C SER A 32 1.30 23.82 5.30
N PHE A 33 1.34 23.41 6.57
CA PHE A 33 1.10 22.02 6.97
C PHE A 33 -0.40 21.74 6.98
N ASN A 34 -0.85 20.68 6.32
CA ASN A 34 -2.26 20.28 6.26
C ASN A 34 -2.41 18.80 5.85
N ALA A 35 -3.64 18.28 5.81
CA ALA A 35 -3.93 16.88 5.43
C ALA A 35 -4.20 16.69 3.91
N GLY A 36 -3.60 17.50 3.05
CA GLY A 36 -3.88 17.58 1.61
C GLY A 36 -5.05 18.50 1.24
N ASN A 37 -5.65 19.18 2.22
CA ASN A 37 -6.63 20.25 2.01
C ASN A 37 -6.23 21.44 2.89
N PRO A 38 -6.02 22.65 2.33
CA PRO A 38 -5.51 23.82 3.06
C PRO A 38 -6.26 24.21 4.35
N GLU A 39 -7.52 23.78 4.51
CA GLU A 39 -8.36 24.10 5.67
C GLU A 39 -8.55 22.91 6.63
N VAL A 40 -7.86 21.79 6.38
CA VAL A 40 -8.00 20.55 7.14
C VAL A 40 -6.67 20.13 7.76
N HIS A 41 -6.71 19.80 9.04
CA HIS A 41 -5.57 19.23 9.77
C HIS A 41 -5.91 17.84 10.32
N LEU A 42 -4.90 16.97 10.37
CA LEU A 42 -5.02 15.59 10.82
C LEU A 42 -3.94 15.26 11.86
N GLY A 43 -4.33 14.49 12.88
CA GLY A 43 -3.38 13.95 13.83
C GLY A 43 -3.85 12.65 14.46
N ILE A 44 -2.90 11.93 15.05
CA ILE A 44 -3.16 10.69 15.76
C ILE A 44 -2.57 10.73 17.16
N THR A 45 -3.35 10.26 18.13
CA THR A 45 -2.94 10.15 19.53
C THR A 45 -3.57 8.91 20.19
N LYS A 46 -3.28 8.71 21.49
CA LYS A 46 -3.88 7.67 22.32
C LYS A 46 -4.71 8.28 23.43
N LEU A 47 -5.91 7.74 23.62
CA LEU A 47 -6.74 7.98 24.79
C LEU A 47 -6.90 6.66 25.55
N SER A 48 -6.19 6.54 26.68
CA SER A 48 -6.08 5.28 27.44
C SER A 48 -5.52 4.14 26.58
N CYS A 49 -6.32 3.14 26.21
CA CYS A 49 -5.92 2.01 25.35
C CYS A 49 -6.45 2.13 23.91
N ASN A 50 -7.08 3.25 23.56
CA ASN A 50 -7.70 3.46 22.26
C ASN A 50 -6.87 4.44 21.42
N TYR A 51 -6.79 4.15 20.12
CA TYR A 51 -6.24 5.10 19.15
C TYR A 51 -7.31 6.13 18.80
N VAL A 52 -6.87 7.36 18.58
CA VAL A 52 -7.74 8.49 18.30
C VAL A 52 -7.24 9.21 17.06
N LEU A 53 -8.11 9.32 16.05
CA LEU A 53 -7.91 10.23 14.93
C LEU A 53 -8.48 11.59 15.30
N ILE A 54 -7.68 12.64 15.19
CA ILE A 54 -8.08 14.03 15.36
C ILE A 54 -8.21 14.63 13.97
N MET A 55 -9.36 15.24 13.69
CA MET A 55 -9.62 16.01 12.47
C MET A 55 -10.01 17.42 12.88
N SER A 56 -9.48 18.41 12.17
CA SER A 56 -9.88 19.81 12.32
C SER A 56 -10.26 20.36 10.96
N GLU A 57 -11.44 20.94 10.87
CA GLU A 57 -11.93 21.63 9.67
C GLU A 57 -12.38 23.03 10.08
N GLU A 58 -11.93 24.07 9.37
CA GLU A 58 -12.29 25.47 9.65
C GLU A 58 -12.04 25.95 11.11
N GLY A 59 -11.15 25.27 11.83
CA GLY A 59 -10.78 25.58 13.22
C GLY A 59 -11.58 24.82 14.30
N ASP A 60 -12.58 24.03 13.91
CA ASP A 60 -13.30 23.13 14.82
C ASP A 60 -12.67 21.74 14.80
N ALA A 61 -11.97 21.41 15.89
CA ALA A 61 -11.31 20.11 16.05
C ALA A 61 -12.19 19.12 16.81
N TYR A 62 -12.32 17.91 16.26
CA TYR A 62 -12.98 16.78 16.91
C TYR A 62 -12.13 15.51 16.71
N GLY A 63 -12.28 14.54 17.61
CA GLY A 63 -11.58 13.28 17.47
C GLY A 63 -12.48 12.07 17.64
N ARG A 64 -12.07 10.97 17.03
CA ARG A 64 -12.83 9.70 17.03
C ARG A 64 -11.93 8.57 17.45
N VAL A 65 -12.48 7.65 18.24
CA VAL A 65 -11.82 6.37 18.50
C VAL A 65 -11.78 5.56 17.21
N ILE A 66 -10.59 5.08 16.86
CA ILE A 66 -10.34 4.28 15.67
C ILE A 66 -9.69 2.93 16.04
N THR A 67 -9.72 1.97 15.12
CA THR A 67 -9.04 0.69 15.34
C THR A 67 -7.53 0.82 15.15
N ALA A 68 -6.77 -0.19 15.60
CA ALA A 68 -5.33 -0.26 15.33
C ALA A 68 -5.01 -0.32 13.82
N LEU A 69 -5.92 -0.91 13.03
CA LEU A 69 -5.78 -1.00 11.58
C LEU A 69 -5.95 0.40 10.96
N ASP A 70 -7.05 1.09 11.25
CA ASP A 70 -7.30 2.44 10.74
C ASP A 70 -6.20 3.43 11.18
N ALA A 71 -5.65 3.24 12.39
CA ALA A 71 -4.53 4.03 12.90
C ALA A 71 -3.25 3.83 12.07
N ALA A 72 -2.94 2.58 11.73
CA ALA A 72 -1.81 2.26 10.88
C ALA A 72 -2.01 2.77 9.45
N GLU A 73 -3.23 2.67 8.91
CA GLU A 73 -3.60 3.21 7.60
C GLU A 73 -3.40 4.72 7.54
N ALA A 74 -3.91 5.46 8.54
CA ALA A 74 -3.76 6.91 8.61
C ALA A 74 -2.28 7.36 8.67
N ILE A 75 -1.42 6.64 9.41
CA ILE A 75 0.02 6.92 9.44
C ILE A 75 0.65 6.68 8.07
N MET A 76 0.32 5.56 7.40
CA MET A 76 0.85 5.27 6.06
C MET A 76 0.40 6.30 5.03
N ASP A 77 -0.88 6.67 5.04
CA ASP A 77 -1.46 7.65 4.11
C ASP A 77 -0.83 9.03 4.27
N SER A 78 -0.49 9.41 5.49
CA SER A 78 0.19 10.68 5.79
C SER A 78 1.67 10.69 5.36
N GLY A 79 2.30 9.53 5.16
CA GLY A 79 3.73 9.41 4.89
C GLY A 79 4.65 9.63 6.10
N HIS A 80 4.11 9.92 7.29
CA HIS A 80 4.86 10.11 8.55
C HIS A 80 5.25 8.78 9.21
N LEU A 81 6.01 7.95 8.49
CA LEU A 81 6.38 6.60 8.90
C LEU A 81 7.23 6.57 10.19
N GLU A 82 7.90 7.67 10.55
CA GLU A 82 8.63 7.82 11.80
C GLU A 82 7.75 7.61 13.05
N LEU A 83 6.44 7.82 12.94
CA LEU A 83 5.49 7.58 14.03
C LEU A 83 5.41 6.10 14.42
N PHE A 84 5.72 5.19 13.49
CA PHE A 84 5.90 3.77 13.79
C PHE A 84 7.17 3.49 14.59
N GLU A 85 8.16 4.38 14.57
CA GLU A 85 9.41 4.18 15.33
C GLU A 85 9.33 4.80 16.72
N THR A 86 8.46 5.78 16.93
CA THR A 86 8.31 6.50 18.21
C THR A 86 7.08 6.06 18.99
N ASP A 87 5.93 6.65 18.70
CA ASP A 87 4.77 6.69 19.59
C ASP A 87 3.78 5.53 19.32
N PHE A 88 3.90 4.89 18.16
CA PHE A 88 2.99 3.87 17.65
C PHE A 88 3.70 2.63 17.12
N SER A 89 4.81 2.22 17.73
CA SER A 89 5.59 1.04 17.31
C SER A 89 4.82 -0.27 17.30
N GLU A 90 3.80 -0.41 18.13
CA GLU A 90 2.91 -1.56 18.12
C GLU A 90 2.02 -1.66 16.86
N LEU A 91 1.87 -0.57 16.10
CA LEU A 91 1.09 -0.53 14.87
C LEU A 91 1.85 -1.10 13.65
N ILE A 92 3.15 -1.38 13.75
CA ILE A 92 3.95 -1.93 12.66
C ILE A 92 3.35 -3.25 12.13
N GLU A 93 2.88 -4.13 13.02
CA GLU A 93 2.27 -5.40 12.61
C GLU A 93 0.92 -5.19 11.90
N ALA A 94 0.16 -4.15 12.28
CA ALA A 94 -1.07 -3.78 11.57
C ALA A 94 -0.74 -3.18 10.18
N ALA A 95 0.28 -2.31 10.09
CA ALA A 95 0.73 -1.70 8.86
C ALA A 95 1.21 -2.73 7.82
N LYS A 96 1.95 -3.76 8.26
CA LYS A 96 2.34 -4.90 7.41
C LYS A 96 1.14 -5.60 6.74
N ASN A 97 0.01 -5.68 7.43
CA ASN A 97 -1.21 -6.30 6.91
C ASN A 97 -2.00 -5.38 5.96
N LEU A 98 -1.77 -4.06 6.01
CA LEU A 98 -2.41 -3.08 5.13
C LEU A 98 -1.69 -2.91 3.79
N SER A 99 -0.37 -3.15 3.76
CA SER A 99 0.46 -3.07 2.55
C SER A 99 0.17 -4.20 1.55
N VAL A 100 -1.02 -4.18 0.94
CA VAL A 100 -1.37 -5.00 -0.23
C VAL A 100 -2.11 -4.12 -1.22
N GLU A 101 -1.42 -3.13 -1.81
CA GLU A 101 -1.92 -2.56 -3.06
C GLU A 101 -1.92 -3.67 -4.12
N GLU A 102 -3.10 -4.14 -4.50
CA GLU A 102 -3.26 -5.12 -5.56
C GLU A 102 -3.26 -4.41 -6.92
N ILE A 103 -2.08 -4.22 -7.50
CA ILE A 103 -2.00 -3.66 -8.85
C ILE A 103 -2.27 -4.77 -9.87
N VAL A 104 -3.32 -4.59 -10.67
CA VAL A 104 -3.71 -5.53 -11.73
C VAL A 104 -3.14 -5.10 -13.09
N LEU A 105 -2.22 -5.88 -13.66
CA LEU A 105 -1.86 -5.74 -15.09
C LEU A 105 -2.45 -6.87 -15.92
N LYS A 106 -2.82 -6.58 -17.16
CA LYS A 106 -3.13 -7.61 -18.16
C LYS A 106 -2.06 -7.59 -19.24
N LYS A 107 -1.27 -8.66 -19.35
CA LYS A 107 -0.19 -8.77 -20.36
C LYS A 107 -0.26 -10.11 -21.07
N ARG A 108 0.25 -10.14 -22.30
CA ARG A 108 0.41 -11.39 -23.06
C ARG A 108 1.63 -12.15 -22.53
N ILE A 109 1.46 -13.45 -22.36
CA ILE A 109 2.54 -14.37 -22.04
C ILE A 109 3.40 -14.59 -23.28
N ILE A 110 4.70 -14.44 -23.13
CA ILE A 110 5.66 -14.78 -24.19
C ILE A 110 6.52 -15.92 -23.69
N SER A 111 6.41 -17.09 -24.33
CA SER A 111 7.40 -18.15 -24.13
C SER A 111 8.59 -17.89 -25.06
N HIS A 112 9.81 -17.96 -24.54
CA HIS A 112 10.99 -18.17 -25.38
C HIS A 112 11.61 -19.51 -25.00
N GLY A 113 11.66 -20.41 -25.97
CA GLY A 113 12.34 -21.69 -25.82
C GLY A 113 13.84 -21.50 -25.99
N HIS A 114 14.60 -21.51 -24.89
CA HIS A 114 15.77 -22.38 -24.67
C HIS A 114 16.56 -21.96 -23.42
N TYR A 115 16.95 -22.97 -22.64
CA TYR A 115 17.89 -23.01 -21.49
C TYR A 115 17.42 -22.54 -20.09
N GLY A 116 17.56 -23.46 -19.13
CA GLY A 116 18.18 -23.24 -17.81
C GLY A 116 17.47 -22.34 -16.80
N LYS A 117 16.65 -22.98 -15.95
CA LYS A 117 16.25 -22.63 -14.57
C LYS A 117 16.36 -21.14 -14.13
N ASN A 118 15.20 -20.59 -13.74
CA ASN A 118 14.92 -19.26 -13.16
C ASN A 118 14.73 -18.13 -14.18
N TRP A 119 13.56 -18.09 -14.81
CA TRP A 119 13.20 -16.98 -15.71
C TRP A 119 12.63 -15.79 -14.95
N ALA A 120 12.92 -14.62 -15.52
CA ALA A 120 12.68 -13.27 -15.06
C ALA A 120 11.29 -12.76 -15.42
N ILE A 121 10.70 -11.94 -14.56
CA ILE A 121 9.65 -11.02 -14.99
C ILE A 121 10.33 -9.78 -15.54
N VAL A 122 10.00 -9.42 -16.80
CA VAL A 122 10.57 -8.26 -17.48
C VAL A 122 9.48 -7.20 -17.60
N LEU A 123 9.48 -6.27 -16.66
CA LEU A 123 8.59 -5.11 -16.69
C LEU A 123 9.26 -3.96 -17.43
N SER A 124 8.46 -3.19 -18.18
CA SER A 124 8.93 -1.93 -18.74
C SER A 124 9.24 -0.93 -17.61
N LYS A 125 10.09 0.06 -17.88
CA LYS A 125 10.35 1.14 -16.92
C LYS A 125 9.07 1.89 -16.51
N SER A 126 8.11 2.03 -17.42
CA SER A 126 6.82 2.65 -17.12
C SER A 126 6.03 1.83 -16.11
N ASP A 127 5.95 0.51 -16.30
CA ASP A 127 5.22 -0.37 -15.39
C ASP A 127 5.94 -0.46 -14.04
N LEU A 128 7.28 -0.52 -14.01
CA LEU A 128 8.02 -0.47 -12.75
C LEU A 128 7.79 0.82 -11.98
N ASN A 129 7.79 1.97 -12.66
CA ASN A 129 7.52 3.26 -12.02
C ASN A 129 6.07 3.35 -11.55
N GLN A 130 5.11 2.92 -12.37
CA GLN A 130 3.69 2.90 -12.01
C GLN A 130 3.44 2.00 -10.79
N MET A 131 4.22 0.94 -10.66
CA MET A 131 4.08 -0.05 -9.59
C MET A 131 5.03 0.18 -8.43
N ASN A 132 5.85 1.23 -8.47
CA ASN A 132 6.93 1.48 -7.53
C ASN A 132 7.81 0.23 -7.26
N LEU A 133 8.06 -0.58 -8.29
CA LEU A 133 8.83 -1.83 -8.21
C LEU A 133 10.28 -1.63 -8.63
N LYS A 134 11.17 -2.42 -8.05
CA LYS A 134 12.60 -2.43 -8.33
C LYS A 134 13.07 -3.83 -8.71
N ILE A 135 14.21 -3.89 -9.40
CA ILE A 135 14.89 -5.17 -9.62
C ILE A 135 15.19 -5.80 -8.27
N GLY A 136 14.82 -7.06 -8.11
CA GLY A 136 15.02 -7.81 -6.89
C GLY A 136 13.73 -8.04 -6.10
N ASP A 137 12.68 -7.28 -6.35
CA ASP A 137 11.38 -7.44 -5.71
C ASP A 137 10.70 -8.74 -6.16
N TYR A 138 9.79 -9.24 -5.32
CA TYR A 138 8.96 -10.39 -5.62
C TYR A 138 7.56 -9.94 -5.97
N ILE A 139 6.95 -10.61 -6.93
CA ILE A 139 5.57 -10.35 -7.33
C ILE A 139 4.82 -11.67 -7.48
N ASP A 140 3.52 -11.63 -7.18
CA ASP A 140 2.62 -12.73 -7.38
C ASP A 140 1.98 -12.65 -8.78
N ILE A 141 1.96 -13.79 -9.47
CA ILE A 141 1.21 -13.96 -10.72
C ILE A 141 0.01 -14.81 -10.38
N THR A 142 -1.19 -14.26 -10.54
CA THR A 142 -2.42 -14.94 -10.16
C THR A 142 -3.29 -15.18 -11.38
N ARG A 143 -3.68 -16.43 -11.60
CA ARG A 143 -4.69 -16.79 -12.59
C ARG A 143 -6.06 -16.92 -11.91
N ASN A 144 -7.00 -16.03 -12.23
CA ASN A 144 -8.32 -15.98 -11.60
C ASN A 144 -9.48 -16.51 -12.47
N ASP A 145 -9.24 -16.83 -13.74
CA ASP A 145 -10.25 -17.37 -14.66
C ASP A 145 -10.50 -18.89 -14.46
N VAL A 146 -9.98 -19.46 -13.37
CA VAL A 146 -10.09 -20.87 -12.99
C VAL A 146 -10.81 -21.01 -11.65
N GLN A 147 -11.39 -22.19 -11.39
CA GLN A 147 -12.22 -22.43 -10.20
C GLN A 147 -11.47 -22.21 -8.88
N GLU A 148 -10.17 -22.47 -8.84
CA GLU A 148 -9.28 -22.15 -7.73
C GLU A 148 -8.13 -21.28 -8.23
N PRO A 149 -7.94 -20.05 -7.70
CA PRO A 149 -6.88 -19.16 -8.16
C PRO A 149 -5.51 -19.81 -7.99
N VAL A 150 -4.72 -19.84 -9.05
CA VAL A 150 -3.35 -20.33 -9.00
C VAL A 150 -2.40 -19.14 -8.86
N ILE A 151 -1.61 -19.14 -7.78
CA ILE A 151 -0.65 -18.07 -7.47
C ILE A 151 0.78 -18.58 -7.69
N LEU A 152 1.60 -17.76 -8.35
CA LEU A 152 3.01 -18.02 -8.58
C LEU A 152 3.86 -16.80 -8.23
N THR A 153 4.63 -16.88 -7.16
CA THR A 153 5.56 -15.81 -6.75
C THR A 153 6.87 -15.89 -7.54
N LYS A 154 7.32 -14.76 -8.08
CA LYS A 154 8.55 -14.64 -8.88
C LYS A 154 9.30 -13.36 -8.58
N ARG A 155 10.63 -13.44 -8.70
CA ARG A 155 11.53 -12.30 -8.53
C ARG A 155 11.68 -11.53 -9.85
N ILE A 156 11.69 -10.20 -9.78
CA ILE A 156 12.07 -9.33 -10.89
C ILE A 156 13.59 -9.37 -11.02
N THR A 157 14.09 -9.79 -12.18
CA THR A 157 15.54 -9.99 -12.38
C THR A 157 16.12 -9.24 -13.58
N ASP A 158 15.31 -8.60 -14.42
CA ASP A 158 15.78 -7.78 -15.55
C ASP A 158 14.80 -6.66 -15.89
N VAL A 159 15.33 -5.53 -16.37
CA VAL A 159 14.59 -4.38 -16.92
C VAL A 159 15.21 -4.07 -18.26
N GLN A 160 14.70 -4.68 -19.31
CA GLN A 160 15.13 -4.28 -20.64
C GLN A 160 14.48 -2.94 -21.00
N GLY A 161 15.22 -2.07 -21.69
CA GLY A 161 14.73 -0.80 -22.25
C GLY A 161 13.71 -0.98 -23.38
N ARG A 162 12.87 -2.01 -23.30
CA ARG A 162 11.77 -2.28 -24.22
C ARG A 162 10.57 -1.42 -23.83
N THR A 163 9.81 -1.04 -24.85
CA THR A 163 8.60 -0.22 -24.75
C THR A 163 7.39 -1.01 -24.24
N SER A 164 7.46 -2.34 -24.15
CA SER A 164 6.37 -3.19 -23.67
C SER A 164 6.85 -4.17 -22.59
N SER A 165 6.08 -4.27 -21.50
CA SER A 165 6.28 -5.29 -20.48
C SER A 165 5.93 -6.67 -21.03
N GLU A 166 6.83 -7.63 -20.82
CA GLU A 166 6.72 -9.00 -21.29
C GLU A 166 6.89 -9.96 -20.12
N ILE A 167 6.05 -11.00 -20.06
CA ILE A 167 6.13 -11.97 -18.97
C ILE A 167 6.62 -13.30 -19.53
N ARG A 168 7.79 -13.69 -19.02
CA ARG A 168 8.54 -14.86 -19.45
C ARG A 168 8.54 -15.88 -18.33
N LEU A 169 7.71 -16.90 -18.51
CA LEU A 169 7.52 -17.96 -17.52
C LEU A 169 8.12 -19.26 -18.01
N SER A 170 8.72 -20.02 -17.09
CA SER A 170 9.24 -21.35 -17.41
C SER A 170 8.13 -22.25 -17.95
N LYS A 171 8.48 -23.23 -18.79
CA LYS A 171 7.49 -24.23 -19.22
C LYS A 171 6.78 -24.88 -18.03
N GLN A 172 7.52 -25.12 -16.94
CA GLN A 172 6.97 -25.64 -15.70
C GLN A 172 6.02 -24.65 -15.00
N ASP A 173 6.32 -23.36 -15.02
CA ASP A 173 5.44 -22.33 -14.46
C ASP A 173 4.16 -22.16 -15.29
N LEU A 174 4.29 -22.24 -16.61
CA LEU A 174 3.15 -22.25 -17.53
C LEU A 174 2.26 -23.47 -17.30
N GLU A 175 2.85 -24.65 -17.13
CA GLU A 175 2.12 -25.87 -16.78
C GLU A 175 1.40 -25.73 -15.43
N LYS A 176 2.04 -25.14 -14.41
CA LYS A 176 1.40 -24.87 -13.10
C LYS A 176 0.21 -23.93 -13.22
N LEU A 177 0.34 -22.88 -14.02
CA LEU A 177 -0.73 -21.90 -14.26
C LEU A 177 -1.76 -22.40 -15.28
N GLY A 178 -1.52 -23.51 -15.98
CA GLY A 178 -2.34 -24.00 -17.07
C GLY A 178 -2.40 -23.04 -18.28
N LEU A 179 -1.32 -22.28 -18.51
CA LEU A 179 -1.23 -21.24 -19.55
C LEU A 179 -0.30 -21.68 -20.68
N GLN A 180 -0.50 -21.08 -21.86
CA GLN A 180 0.33 -21.24 -23.04
C GLN A 180 0.91 -19.91 -23.51
N ALA A 181 1.91 -19.99 -24.39
CA ALA A 181 2.47 -18.81 -25.02
C ALA A 181 1.41 -18.11 -25.87
N GLY A 182 1.26 -16.79 -25.71
CA GLY A 182 0.26 -15.98 -26.40
C GLY A 182 -1.01 -15.73 -25.58
N ASP A 183 -1.23 -16.48 -24.49
CA ASP A 183 -2.36 -16.27 -23.59
C ASP A 183 -2.28 -14.91 -22.92
N LEU A 184 -3.44 -14.32 -22.64
CA LEU A 184 -3.55 -13.13 -21.80
C LEU A 184 -3.61 -13.61 -20.34
N ALA A 185 -2.75 -13.06 -19.50
CA ALA A 185 -2.78 -13.31 -18.07
C ALA A 185 -2.98 -11.99 -17.30
N GLU A 186 -3.66 -12.10 -16.17
CA GLU A 186 -3.75 -11.03 -15.18
C GLU A 186 -2.64 -11.20 -14.15
N PHE A 187 -2.05 -10.09 -13.72
CA PHE A 187 -0.95 -10.03 -12.76
C PHE A 187 -1.44 -9.23 -11.59
N ARG A 188 -1.33 -9.79 -10.38
CA ARG A 188 -1.74 -9.14 -9.14
C ARG A 188 -0.50 -9.02 -8.28
N ILE A 189 0.08 -7.84 -8.29
CA ILE A 189 1.29 -7.61 -7.52
C ILE A 189 0.87 -7.25 -6.11
N LYS A 190 1.43 -7.95 -5.13
CA LYS A 190 1.33 -7.60 -3.71
C LYS A 190 2.67 -7.02 -3.31
N GLN A 191 2.73 -5.70 -3.09
CA GLN A 191 3.92 -5.09 -2.52
C GLN A 191 3.82 -5.10 -1.00
N ASN A 192 4.71 -5.86 -0.33
CA ASN A 192 5.00 -5.59 1.07
C ASN A 192 5.84 -4.30 1.11
N ILE A 193 5.31 -3.25 1.75
CA ILE A 193 5.95 -1.93 1.82
C ILE A 193 6.97 -1.87 3.00
N PHE A 194 7.18 -2.98 3.70
CA PHE A 194 8.12 -3.14 4.82
C PHE A 194 9.21 -4.18 4.55
#